data_AF-A0A836L1K6-F1
#
_entry.id   AF-A0A836L1K6-F1
#
_cell.length_a   1.000
_cell.length_b   1.000
_cell.length_c   1.000
_cell.angle_alpha   90.00
_cell.angle_beta   90.00
_cell.angle_gamma   90.00
#
_symmetry.space_group_name_H-M   'P 1'
#
loop_
_entity.id
_entity.type
_entity.pdbx_description
1 polymer ?
#
loop_
_entity_poly.entity_id
_entity_poly.type
_entity_poly.pdbx_seq_one_letter_code
_entity_poly.pdbx_strand_id
1 'polypeptide(L)'
;MRHRRAPSTTAKRSHDVAAARDPCPSLSSSPKPASEREKMFSRARKELDQDNAELCDAYALQIRNEAKDEKQRRGPYGRARCSPSIFVGLLIWAAIGLVVYIKVDYTDMKKGADPLSMANDTELSSLPDGCRDHQCLQDNGGELFGAVLGAHNGVLAYSNCHSETCISLINHHMEIPLPPAARTALDSPHAMTRLMKTGMKWQCVEYARRYWMLRGTPTPSVFGSVEGAADIWDNITHVTLLDNTTTVPLLKFQNGARLSHGGSAPRVGDLLIYPRDTKGLFPYGHVAVVVGVEMNSTVEATEAYMDTMASAPQPHQRRGLVYVAEQNWDSVRWPAPYHNYSRSLPLVVVVSAEGHPLQYTIEDSFHGIQGWARYDHVS
;
A
#
# COMPACT_ATOMS: atom_id res chain seq x y z
N MET A 1 -63.51 11.29 4.85
CA MET A 1 -64.64 10.40 5.15
C MET A 1 -64.12 9.13 5.81
N ARG A 2 -64.64 8.85 7.02
CA ARG A 2 -64.82 7.57 7.74
C ARG A 2 -63.63 6.65 8.09
N HIS A 3 -63.23 6.79 9.35
CA HIS A 3 -62.86 5.82 10.39
C HIS A 3 -63.20 4.33 10.23
N ARG A 4 -62.33 3.47 10.83
CA ARG A 4 -62.61 2.37 11.80
C ARG A 4 -61.26 1.87 12.36
N ARG A 5 -60.84 2.14 13.61
CA ARG A 5 -61.13 1.51 14.93
C ARG A 5 -60.96 -0.02 15.02
N ALA A 6 -60.00 -0.42 15.88
CA ALA A 6 -59.79 -1.73 16.51
C ALA A 6 -60.89 -2.05 17.56
N PRO A 7 -60.96 -3.24 18.22
CA PRO A 7 -59.96 -3.72 19.20
C PRO A 7 -59.83 -5.26 19.38
N SER A 8 -58.81 -5.72 20.14
CA SER A 8 -58.92 -6.97 20.93
C SER A 8 -57.98 -6.96 22.13
N THR A 9 -58.53 -7.37 23.28
CA THR A 9 -57.90 -7.62 24.57
C THR A 9 -57.92 -9.13 24.82
N THR A 10 -56.91 -9.71 25.46
CA THR A 10 -57.01 -10.43 26.76
C THR A 10 -55.76 -11.22 27.16
N ALA A 11 -55.44 -11.08 28.45
CA ALA A 11 -54.97 -12.08 29.42
C ALA A 11 -53.68 -12.89 29.14
N LYS A 12 -52.67 -12.68 30.01
CA LYS A 12 -51.83 -13.78 30.50
C LYS A 12 -51.56 -13.65 32.00
N ARG A 13 -51.47 -14.84 32.58
CA ARG A 13 -51.74 -15.24 33.96
C ARG A 13 -50.42 -15.38 34.75
N SER A 14 -50.51 -15.08 36.03
CA SER A 14 -49.50 -15.30 37.07
C SER A 14 -49.09 -16.78 37.18
N HIS A 15 -47.81 -17.03 37.45
CA HIS A 15 -47.33 -18.21 38.17
C HIS A 15 -46.13 -17.84 39.05
N ASP A 16 -46.32 -18.06 40.35
CA ASP A 16 -45.31 -18.08 41.40
C ASP A 16 -44.26 -19.17 41.14
N VAL A 17 -42.97 -18.86 41.38
CA VAL A 17 -41.96 -19.86 41.77
C VAL A 17 -40.98 -19.22 42.77
N ALA A 18 -40.66 -20.02 43.78
CA ALA A 18 -40.07 -19.68 45.06
C ALA A 18 -38.60 -19.21 45.02
N ALA A 19 -38.27 -18.44 46.06
CA ALA A 19 -36.92 -18.09 46.46
C ALA A 19 -36.19 -19.27 47.13
N ALA A 20 -34.92 -19.47 46.78
CA ALA A 20 -33.93 -20.11 47.65
C ALA A 20 -32.58 -19.43 47.42
N ARG A 21 -32.00 -18.93 48.51
CA ARG A 21 -30.64 -18.40 48.65
C ARG A 21 -29.67 -19.58 48.84
N ASP A 22 -28.44 -19.48 48.29
CA ASP A 22 -27.15 -19.68 48.99
C ASP A 22 -25.94 -19.80 48.03
N PRO A 23 -24.69 -19.63 48.51
CA PRO A 23 -23.68 -18.76 47.89
C PRO A 23 -22.58 -19.46 47.06
N CYS A 24 -21.95 -18.68 46.17
CA CYS A 24 -20.71 -19.01 45.46
C CYS A 24 -19.48 -18.93 46.36
N PRO A 25 -18.50 -19.86 46.24
CA PRO A 25 -17.13 -19.64 46.67
C PRO A 25 -16.29 -19.09 45.51
N SER A 26 -15.52 -18.04 45.81
CA SER A 26 -14.49 -17.45 44.96
C SER A 26 -13.27 -18.37 44.87
N LEU A 27 -12.92 -18.80 43.65
CA LEU A 27 -11.66 -19.48 43.35
C LEU A 27 -10.68 -18.48 42.72
N SER A 28 -9.73 -18.05 43.55
CA SER A 28 -8.48 -17.40 43.17
C SER A 28 -7.63 -18.38 42.34
N SER A 29 -7.20 -17.96 41.14
CA SER A 29 -6.21 -18.68 40.35
C SER A 29 -4.94 -17.82 40.24
N SER A 30 -3.87 -18.30 40.88
CA SER A 30 -2.53 -17.75 40.74
C SER A 30 -1.92 -18.12 39.37
N PRO A 31 -1.14 -17.24 38.72
CA PRO A 31 -0.51 -17.53 37.45
C PRO A 31 0.64 -18.53 37.60
N LYS A 32 0.70 -19.53 36.72
CA LYS A 32 1.83 -20.47 36.60
C LYS A 32 3.06 -19.76 36.02
N PRO A 33 4.29 -20.12 36.44
CA PRO A 33 5.51 -19.53 35.90
C PRO A 33 5.76 -20.01 34.46
N ALA A 34 6.11 -19.05 33.58
CA ALA A 34 6.50 -19.29 32.19
C ALA A 34 7.68 -20.27 32.11
N SER A 35 7.59 -21.24 31.19
CA SER A 35 8.62 -22.26 31.01
C SER A 35 9.92 -21.66 30.48
N GLU A 36 11.06 -22.24 30.83
CA GLU A 36 12.40 -21.78 30.40
C GLU A 36 12.56 -21.69 28.86
N ARG A 37 11.73 -22.42 28.10
CA ARG A 37 11.72 -22.41 26.64
C ARG A 37 11.21 -21.07 26.06
N GLU A 38 10.26 -20.41 26.74
CA GLU A 38 9.75 -19.07 26.35
C GLU A 38 10.79 -17.95 26.61
N LYS A 39 11.62 -18.13 27.64
CA LYS A 39 12.73 -17.20 27.93
C LYS A 39 13.84 -17.29 26.88
N MET A 40 14.05 -18.47 26.28
CA MET A 40 15.06 -18.66 25.25
C MET A 40 14.62 -18.05 23.90
N PHE A 41 13.36 -18.23 23.50
CA PHE A 41 12.82 -17.63 22.26
C PHE A 41 12.69 -16.10 22.34
N SER A 42 12.34 -15.55 23.49
CA SER A 42 12.30 -14.09 23.68
C SER A 42 13.68 -13.43 23.67
N ARG A 43 14.73 -14.17 24.06
CA ARG A 43 16.12 -13.70 23.98
C ARG A 43 16.66 -13.71 22.55
N ALA A 44 16.41 -14.80 21.80
CA ALA A 44 16.81 -14.91 20.39
C ALA A 44 16.07 -13.89 19.50
N ARG A 45 14.80 -13.59 19.79
CA ARG A 45 14.03 -12.55 19.07
C ARG A 45 14.60 -11.14 19.35
N LYS A 46 15.02 -10.86 20.58
CA LYS A 46 15.69 -9.58 20.93
C LYS A 46 17.04 -9.40 20.25
N GLU A 47 17.84 -10.46 20.12
CA GLU A 47 19.13 -10.38 19.42
C GLU A 47 18.95 -10.13 17.92
N LEU A 48 17.94 -10.75 17.28
CA LEU A 48 17.62 -10.49 15.87
C LEU A 48 17.01 -9.09 15.62
N ASP A 49 16.21 -8.58 16.55
CA ASP A 49 15.63 -7.22 16.47
C ASP A 49 16.72 -6.15 16.66
N GLN A 50 17.77 -6.44 17.44
CA GLN A 50 18.89 -5.52 17.67
C GLN A 50 19.80 -5.42 16.44
N ASP A 51 20.12 -6.54 15.78
CA ASP A 51 20.88 -6.56 14.52
C ASP A 51 20.17 -5.79 13.39
N ASN A 52 18.84 -5.87 13.31
CA ASN A 52 18.06 -5.17 12.29
C ASN A 52 17.91 -3.66 12.57
N ALA A 53 17.87 -3.26 13.84
CA ALA A 53 17.89 -1.84 14.23
C ALA A 53 19.25 -1.21 13.86
N GLU A 54 20.35 -1.91 14.11
CA GLU A 54 21.70 -1.47 13.72
C GLU A 54 21.82 -1.32 12.19
N LEU A 55 21.19 -2.21 11.41
CA LEU A 55 21.16 -2.13 9.94
C LEU A 55 20.40 -0.87 9.45
N CYS A 56 19.25 -0.57 10.06
CA CYS A 56 18.45 0.61 9.73
C CYS A 56 19.19 1.92 10.10
N ASP A 57 19.83 1.97 11.27
CA ASP A 57 20.61 3.12 11.71
C ASP A 57 21.85 3.33 10.84
N ALA A 58 22.53 2.25 10.42
CA ALA A 58 23.64 2.30 9.48
C ALA A 58 23.22 2.86 8.11
N TYR A 59 22.07 2.44 7.59
CA TYR A 59 21.52 2.95 6.33
C TYR A 59 21.13 4.44 6.43
N ALA A 60 20.49 4.84 7.53
CA ALA A 60 20.14 6.25 7.78
C ALA A 60 21.39 7.15 7.88
N LEU A 61 22.47 6.66 8.52
CA LEU A 61 23.76 7.35 8.58
C LEU A 61 24.43 7.46 7.20
N GLN A 62 24.35 6.43 6.36
CA GLN A 62 24.88 6.45 5.01
C GLN A 62 24.23 7.57 4.17
N ILE A 63 22.90 7.64 4.14
CA ILE A 63 22.17 8.69 3.41
C ILE A 63 22.56 10.09 3.90
N ARG A 64 22.75 10.26 5.21
CA ARG A 64 23.17 11.55 5.78
C ARG A 64 24.57 11.96 5.36
N ASN A 65 25.48 11.00 5.17
CA ASN A 65 26.85 11.25 4.72
C ASN A 65 26.89 11.57 3.21
N GLU A 66 26.13 10.84 2.39
CA GLU A 66 26.00 11.13 0.96
C GLU A 66 25.46 12.55 0.71
N ALA A 67 24.48 13.00 1.49
CA ALA A 67 23.94 14.37 1.43
C ALA A 67 24.96 15.44 1.85
N LYS A 68 25.91 15.12 2.74
CA LYS A 68 27.00 16.04 3.12
C LYS A 68 28.08 16.11 2.04
N ASP A 69 28.44 14.97 1.47
CA ASP A 69 29.40 14.88 0.37
C ASP A 69 28.93 15.66 -0.87
N GLU A 70 27.63 15.64 -1.15
CA GLU A 70 27.06 16.41 -2.26
C GLU A 70 27.17 17.93 -2.03
N LYS A 71 26.96 18.39 -0.79
CA LYS A 71 27.20 19.80 -0.41
C LYS A 71 28.67 20.18 -0.51
N GLN A 72 29.57 19.26 -0.22
CA GLN A 72 31.02 19.50 -0.26
C GLN A 72 31.58 19.45 -1.69
N ARG A 73 30.94 18.69 -2.60
CA ARG A 73 31.26 18.66 -4.04
C ARG A 73 30.78 19.90 -4.80
N ARG A 74 29.89 20.72 -4.23
CA ARG A 74 29.61 22.08 -4.72
C ARG A 74 30.73 23.01 -4.29
N GLY A 75 31.89 22.88 -4.96
CA GLY A 75 33.03 23.75 -4.75
C GLY A 75 32.68 25.22 -4.99
N PRO A 76 33.40 26.15 -4.33
CA PRO A 76 33.19 27.59 -4.49
C PRO A 76 33.59 27.99 -5.92
N TYR A 77 32.60 28.33 -6.74
CA TYR A 77 32.83 28.84 -8.08
C TYR A 77 33.71 30.11 -8.03
N GLY A 78 34.91 29.97 -8.59
CA GLY A 78 35.67 30.97 -9.35
C GLY A 78 35.75 32.39 -8.80
N ARG A 79 36.89 32.71 -8.17
CA ARG A 79 37.34 34.09 -7.93
C ARG A 79 37.72 34.73 -9.27
N ALA A 80 36.74 35.29 -9.99
CA ALA A 80 36.99 36.07 -11.19
C ALA A 80 37.66 37.41 -10.81
N ARG A 81 38.85 37.66 -11.37
CA ARG A 81 39.51 38.97 -11.29
C ARG A 81 38.77 39.94 -12.22
N CYS A 82 37.83 40.70 -11.68
CA CYS A 82 37.12 41.74 -12.43
C CYS A 82 37.94 43.03 -12.46
N SER A 83 38.13 43.57 -13.67
CA SER A 83 38.65 44.91 -13.92
C SER A 83 37.81 45.96 -13.17
N PRO A 84 38.40 47.00 -12.57
CA PRO A 84 37.65 48.06 -11.86
C PRO A 84 36.62 48.77 -12.74
N SER A 85 36.75 48.74 -14.07
CA SER A 85 35.73 49.26 -15.00
C SER A 85 34.44 48.43 -15.03
N ILE A 86 34.53 47.12 -14.81
CA ILE A 86 33.38 46.21 -14.75
C ILE A 86 32.61 46.44 -13.45
N PHE A 87 33.30 46.72 -12.34
CA PHE A 87 32.64 47.02 -11.07
C PHE A 87 31.81 48.30 -11.13
N VAL A 88 32.27 49.34 -11.81
CA VAL A 88 31.48 50.57 -11.99
C VAL A 88 30.24 50.30 -12.85
N GLY A 89 30.38 49.55 -13.94
CA GLY A 89 29.24 49.12 -14.76
C GLY A 89 28.24 48.28 -13.96
N LEU A 90 28.73 47.29 -13.19
CA LEU A 90 27.90 46.43 -12.35
C LEU A 90 27.23 47.21 -11.21
N LEU A 91 27.88 48.22 -10.63
CA LEU A 91 27.28 49.07 -9.61
C LEU A 91 26.18 49.97 -10.17
N ILE A 92 26.36 50.50 -11.39
CA ILE A 92 25.31 51.26 -12.07
C ILE A 92 24.13 50.33 -12.40
N TRP A 93 24.39 49.14 -12.94
CA TRP A 93 23.34 48.16 -13.21
C TRP A 93 22.67 47.63 -11.93
N ALA A 94 23.42 47.46 -10.84
CA ALA A 94 22.87 47.09 -9.54
C ALA A 94 22.04 48.22 -8.92
N ALA A 95 22.43 49.48 -9.09
CA ALA A 95 21.64 50.62 -8.62
C ALA A 95 20.35 50.78 -9.44
N ILE A 96 20.42 50.65 -10.76
CA ILE A 96 19.23 50.64 -11.63
C ILE A 96 18.34 49.44 -11.29
N GLY A 97 18.95 48.26 -11.14
CA GLY A 97 18.26 47.03 -10.72
C GLY A 97 17.62 47.17 -9.33
N LEU A 98 18.27 47.83 -8.38
CA LEU A 98 17.74 48.08 -7.04
C LEU A 98 16.60 49.09 -7.08
N VAL A 99 16.67 50.13 -7.90
CA VAL A 99 15.57 51.10 -8.06
C VAL A 99 14.37 50.45 -8.75
N VAL A 100 14.59 49.61 -9.76
CA VAL A 100 13.53 48.82 -10.42
C VAL A 100 12.97 47.80 -9.44
N TYR A 101 13.81 47.08 -8.70
CA TYR A 101 13.42 46.11 -7.68
C TYR A 101 12.59 46.80 -6.60
N ILE A 102 13.04 47.92 -6.01
CA ILE A 102 12.27 48.66 -5.02
C ILE A 102 10.94 49.14 -5.60
N LYS A 103 10.88 49.56 -6.88
CA LYS A 103 9.61 49.96 -7.50
C LYS A 103 8.65 48.80 -7.78
N VAL A 104 9.17 47.62 -8.12
CA VAL A 104 8.38 46.40 -8.38
C VAL A 104 7.93 45.77 -7.06
N ASP A 105 8.81 45.73 -6.06
CA ASP A 105 8.54 45.19 -4.72
C ASP A 105 7.56 46.09 -3.94
N TYR A 106 7.58 47.42 -4.14
CA TYR A 106 6.57 48.31 -3.54
C TYR A 106 5.16 48.11 -4.12
N THR A 107 5.04 47.57 -5.34
CA THR A 107 3.75 47.16 -5.91
C THR A 107 3.31 45.76 -5.48
N ASP A 108 4.25 44.88 -5.11
CA ASP A 108 3.95 43.48 -4.70
C ASP A 108 3.84 43.28 -3.17
N MET A 109 4.41 44.17 -2.36
CA MET A 109 4.29 44.11 -0.89
C MET A 109 2.88 44.40 -0.33
N LYS A 110 1.86 44.53 -1.19
CA LYS A 110 0.44 44.48 -0.78
C LYS A 110 -0.18 43.07 -0.87
N LYS A 111 0.61 42.03 -1.21
CA LYS A 111 0.22 40.62 -1.11
C LYS A 111 1.34 39.81 -0.48
N GLY A 112 1.55 40.01 0.83
CA GLY A 112 2.36 39.10 1.63
C GLY A 112 1.64 37.77 1.82
N ALA A 113 1.89 36.80 0.95
CA ALA A 113 1.68 35.38 1.19
C ALA A 113 2.81 34.60 0.52
N ASP A 114 3.48 33.75 1.30
CA ASP A 114 4.63 32.94 0.87
C ASP A 114 4.31 32.10 -0.38
N PRO A 115 5.11 32.16 -1.46
CA PRO A 115 4.87 31.39 -2.68
C PRO A 115 4.99 29.87 -2.49
N LEU A 116 5.67 29.39 -1.44
CA LEU A 116 5.68 27.97 -1.04
C LEU A 116 4.40 27.55 -0.28
N SER A 117 3.72 28.48 0.39
CA SER A 117 2.41 28.23 1.02
C SER A 117 1.28 28.20 -0.02
N MET A 118 1.33 29.12 -0.99
CA MET A 118 0.28 29.27 -2.01
C MET A 118 0.17 28.07 -2.97
N ALA A 119 1.29 27.37 -3.26
CA ALA A 119 1.27 26.19 -4.12
C ALA A 119 0.54 25.00 -3.47
N ASN A 120 0.73 24.82 -2.16
CA ASN A 120 0.09 23.73 -1.42
C ASN A 120 -1.40 24.01 -1.15
N ASP A 121 -1.74 25.29 -0.88
CA ASP A 121 -3.14 25.72 -0.72
C ASP A 121 -3.95 25.54 -2.00
N THR A 122 -3.34 25.75 -3.17
CA THR A 122 -4.02 25.58 -4.46
C THR A 122 -4.36 24.10 -4.73
N GLU A 123 -3.47 23.17 -4.41
CA GLU A 123 -3.74 21.74 -4.62
C GLU A 123 -4.77 21.19 -3.64
N LEU A 124 -4.69 21.54 -2.34
CA LEU A 124 -5.70 21.16 -1.35
C LEU A 124 -7.08 21.76 -1.69
N SER A 125 -7.12 22.99 -2.23
CA SER A 125 -8.36 23.64 -2.65
C SER A 125 -9.03 22.98 -3.86
N SER A 126 -8.33 22.08 -4.56
CA SER A 126 -8.89 21.30 -5.67
C SER A 126 -9.45 19.93 -5.24
N LEU A 127 -9.20 19.53 -3.99
CA LEU A 127 -9.78 18.30 -3.44
C LEU A 127 -11.28 18.48 -3.17
N PRO A 128 -12.11 17.44 -3.38
CA PRO A 128 -13.49 17.43 -2.92
C PRO A 128 -13.59 17.72 -1.41
N ASP A 129 -14.69 18.30 -0.97
CA ASP A 129 -14.90 18.63 0.46
C ASP A 129 -14.73 17.41 1.37
N GLY A 130 -15.13 16.23 0.90
CA GLY A 130 -14.97 14.96 1.60
C GLY A 130 -13.54 14.59 1.94
N CYS A 131 -12.58 15.11 1.18
CA CYS A 131 -11.14 14.86 1.36
C CYS A 131 -10.45 15.89 2.26
N ARG A 132 -11.16 16.92 2.74
CA ARG A 132 -10.56 18.04 3.50
C ARG A 132 -10.67 17.79 5.02
N ASP A 133 -9.50 17.76 5.66
CA ASP A 133 -9.04 17.84 7.07
C ASP A 133 -9.95 17.55 8.28
N HIS A 134 -11.28 17.54 8.19
CA HIS A 134 -12.16 17.32 9.35
C HIS A 134 -13.01 16.06 9.27
N GLN A 135 -13.33 15.58 8.07
CA GLN A 135 -14.11 14.33 7.93
C GLN A 135 -13.22 13.10 8.09
N CYS A 136 -11.98 13.16 7.60
CA CYS A 136 -11.03 12.04 7.62
C CYS A 136 -10.64 11.57 9.03
N LEU A 137 -10.66 12.48 10.01
CA LEU A 137 -10.25 12.18 11.39
C LEU A 137 -11.41 11.71 12.27
N GLN A 138 -12.66 11.93 11.86
CA GLN A 138 -13.84 11.62 12.67
C GLN A 138 -14.23 10.14 12.60
N ASP A 139 -13.91 9.48 11.47
CA ASP A 139 -14.23 8.08 11.24
C ASP A 139 -13.02 7.19 11.59
N ASN A 140 -13.04 6.60 12.80
CA ASN A 140 -12.22 5.45 13.19
C ASN A 140 -10.67 5.61 13.19
N GLY A 141 -10.15 6.84 13.28
CA GLY A 141 -8.70 7.04 13.47
C GLY A 141 -7.86 6.93 12.21
N GLY A 142 -8.47 7.18 11.04
CA GLY A 142 -7.74 7.36 9.78
C GLY A 142 -6.82 8.59 9.79
N GLU A 143 -5.79 8.56 8.94
CA GLU A 143 -4.86 9.66 8.72
C GLU A 143 -5.39 10.62 7.64
N LEU A 144 -4.95 11.87 7.67
CA LEU A 144 -5.33 12.92 6.70
C LEU A 144 -5.00 12.53 5.25
N PHE A 145 -5.74 13.08 4.28
CA PHE A 145 -5.46 12.86 2.86
C PHE A 145 -3.99 13.19 2.53
N GLY A 146 -3.27 12.24 1.93
CA GLY A 146 -1.86 12.38 1.58
C GLY A 146 -0.87 12.09 2.72
N ALA A 147 -1.34 11.75 3.92
CA ALA A 147 -0.47 11.25 4.98
C ALA A 147 0.16 9.90 4.59
N VAL A 148 1.43 9.69 4.96
CA VAL A 148 2.13 8.43 4.68
C VAL A 148 1.63 7.35 5.65
N LEU A 149 1.14 6.24 5.10
CA LEU A 149 0.63 5.11 5.87
C LEU A 149 1.69 4.03 6.12
N GLY A 150 2.63 3.88 5.18
CA GLY A 150 3.66 2.85 5.21
C GLY A 150 4.47 2.84 3.92
N ALA A 151 5.40 1.90 3.81
CA ALA A 151 6.30 1.79 2.68
C ALA A 151 6.72 0.35 2.44
N HIS A 152 6.58 -0.15 1.21
CA HIS A 152 7.16 -1.44 0.82
C HIS A 152 8.23 -1.24 -0.26
N ASN A 153 9.45 -1.75 -0.04
CA ASN A 153 10.59 -1.58 -0.94
C ASN A 153 10.80 -0.12 -1.39
N GLY A 154 10.58 0.85 -0.49
CA GLY A 154 10.70 2.28 -0.78
C GLY A 154 9.53 2.89 -1.57
N VAL A 155 8.45 2.15 -1.82
CA VAL A 155 7.22 2.67 -2.43
C VAL A 155 6.23 3.05 -1.32
N LEU A 156 6.06 4.37 -1.12
CA LEU A 156 5.19 4.93 -0.09
C LEU A 156 3.70 4.69 -0.41
N ALA A 157 2.93 4.32 0.60
CA ALA A 157 1.47 4.36 0.53
C ALA A 157 0.94 5.59 1.24
N TYR A 158 -0.09 6.20 0.67
CA TYR A 158 -0.71 7.41 1.18
C TYR A 158 -2.18 7.19 1.52
N SER A 159 -2.64 7.87 2.56
CA SER A 159 -4.05 7.97 2.88
C SER A 159 -4.78 8.66 1.75
N ASN A 160 -5.88 8.06 1.29
CA ASN A 160 -6.83 8.74 0.44
C ASN A 160 -7.99 9.33 1.22
N CYS A 161 -7.94 9.33 2.56
CA CYS A 161 -9.05 9.65 3.44
C CYS A 161 -10.25 8.72 3.21
N HIS A 162 -10.50 7.80 4.15
CA HIS A 162 -11.58 6.80 4.11
C HIS A 162 -12.99 7.42 4.33
N SER A 163 -13.25 8.57 3.72
CA SER A 163 -14.56 9.20 3.67
C SER A 163 -15.31 8.67 2.45
N GLU A 164 -16.57 8.26 2.63
CA GLU A 164 -17.47 7.83 1.53
C GLU A 164 -17.62 8.88 0.43
N THR A 165 -17.28 10.14 0.72
CA THR A 165 -17.36 11.27 -0.21
C THR A 165 -16.01 11.71 -0.76
N CYS A 166 -14.90 11.06 -0.38
CA CYS A 166 -13.56 11.41 -0.83
C CYS A 166 -13.07 10.54 -2.00
N ILE A 167 -13.20 11.08 -3.22
CA ILE A 167 -12.53 10.56 -4.41
C ILE A 167 -11.79 11.71 -5.08
N SER A 168 -10.46 11.76 -4.93
CA SER A 168 -9.67 12.80 -5.58
C SER A 168 -9.56 12.55 -7.08
N LEU A 169 -9.87 13.58 -7.85
CA LEU A 169 -9.71 13.62 -9.31
C LEU A 169 -8.33 14.13 -9.74
N ILE A 170 -7.42 14.34 -8.77
CA ILE A 170 -6.08 14.86 -9.00
C ILE A 170 -5.18 13.71 -9.42
N ASN A 171 -4.53 13.88 -10.58
CA ASN A 171 -3.58 12.89 -11.07
C ASN A 171 -2.22 13.03 -10.37
N HIS A 172 -1.68 11.91 -9.89
CA HIS A 172 -0.30 11.83 -9.44
C HIS A 172 0.63 11.61 -10.63
N HIS A 173 1.69 12.41 -10.67
CA HIS A 173 2.80 12.27 -11.61
C HIS A 173 4.09 12.17 -10.81
N MET A 174 5.02 11.36 -11.27
CA MET A 174 6.34 11.28 -10.67
C MET A 174 7.42 11.02 -11.70
N GLU A 175 8.65 11.39 -11.36
CA GLU A 175 9.83 11.04 -12.12
C GLU A 175 10.17 9.56 -11.92
N ILE A 176 10.06 8.79 -13.00
CA ILE A 176 10.36 7.36 -13.03
C ILE A 176 11.74 7.16 -13.64
N PRO A 177 12.67 6.46 -12.96
CA PRO A 177 13.97 6.13 -13.53
C PRO A 177 13.83 5.36 -14.84
N LEU A 178 14.51 5.81 -15.89
CA LEU A 178 14.55 5.12 -17.17
C LEU A 178 15.79 4.22 -17.24
N PRO A 179 15.65 2.97 -17.72
CA PRO A 179 16.79 2.19 -18.16
C PRO A 179 17.60 2.97 -19.22
N PRO A 180 18.94 2.86 -19.27
CA PRO A 180 19.76 3.55 -20.28
C PRO A 180 19.31 3.30 -21.73
N ALA A 181 18.76 2.12 -22.01
CA ALA A 181 18.26 1.71 -23.33
C ALA A 181 16.80 2.14 -23.63
N ALA A 182 16.07 2.68 -22.66
CA ALA A 182 14.64 3.00 -22.73
C ALA A 182 14.31 4.39 -23.30
N ARG A 183 15.32 5.08 -23.82
CA ARG A 183 15.21 6.48 -24.24
C ARG A 183 14.44 6.57 -25.54
N THR A 184 13.48 7.47 -25.57
CA THR A 184 12.70 7.82 -26.74
C THR A 184 13.19 9.15 -27.32
N ALA A 185 12.81 9.45 -28.56
CA ALA A 185 13.11 10.74 -29.18
C ALA A 185 12.48 11.95 -28.44
N LEU A 186 11.52 11.71 -27.53
CA LEU A 186 10.89 12.73 -26.71
C LEU A 186 11.70 13.06 -25.44
N ASP A 187 12.63 12.18 -25.04
CA ASP A 187 13.44 12.40 -23.85
C ASP A 187 14.65 13.31 -24.16
N SER A 188 15.04 14.15 -23.20
CA SER A 188 16.27 14.93 -23.31
C SER A 188 17.48 13.99 -23.45
N PRO A 189 18.55 14.35 -24.19
CA PRO A 189 19.74 13.50 -24.39
C PRO A 189 20.40 12.99 -23.10
N HIS A 190 20.15 13.67 -21.97
CA HIS A 190 20.67 13.31 -20.65
C HIS A 190 19.58 13.01 -19.61
N ALA A 191 18.35 12.77 -20.05
CA ALA A 191 17.28 12.37 -19.15
C ALA A 191 17.62 11.01 -18.52
N MET A 192 17.58 10.98 -17.18
CA MET A 192 17.69 9.75 -16.38
C MET A 192 16.33 9.32 -15.83
N THR A 193 15.34 10.21 -15.90
CA THR A 193 13.98 10.01 -15.45
C THR A 193 12.98 10.48 -16.50
N ARG A 194 11.75 9.96 -16.45
CA ARG A 194 10.60 10.45 -17.22
C ARG A 194 9.47 10.79 -16.27
N LEU A 195 8.87 11.96 -16.44
CA LEU A 195 7.65 12.31 -15.72
C LEU A 195 6.50 11.45 -16.25
N MET A 196 5.97 10.56 -15.41
CA MET A 196 4.90 9.65 -15.80
C MET A 196 3.72 9.78 -14.84
N LYS A 197 2.50 9.69 -15.39
CA LYS A 197 1.27 9.60 -14.61
C LYS A 197 1.13 8.21 -14.01
N THR A 198 1.01 8.11 -12.69
CA THR A 198 0.81 6.83 -11.99
C THR A 198 -0.65 6.52 -11.70
N GLY A 199 -1.52 7.52 -11.64
CA GLY A 199 -2.96 7.34 -11.39
C GLY A 199 -3.58 8.54 -10.67
N MET A 200 -4.78 8.37 -10.11
CA MET A 200 -5.40 9.38 -9.27
C MET A 200 -4.92 9.25 -7.83
N LYS A 201 -4.59 10.38 -7.18
CA LYS A 201 -4.26 10.41 -5.75
C LYS A 201 -5.47 9.96 -4.92
N TRP A 202 -5.37 9.14 -3.89
CA TRP A 202 -4.37 8.10 -3.65
C TRP A 202 -5.06 6.74 -3.78
N GLN A 203 -5.49 6.43 -5.01
CA GLN A 203 -6.32 5.26 -5.28
C GLN A 203 -5.50 3.96 -5.30
N CYS A 204 -6.16 2.82 -5.12
CA CYS A 204 -5.53 1.49 -5.15
C CYS A 204 -4.79 1.22 -6.47
N VAL A 205 -5.39 1.59 -7.60
CA VAL A 205 -4.79 1.49 -8.94
C VAL A 205 -3.53 2.34 -9.08
N GLU A 206 -3.50 3.53 -8.46
CA GLU A 206 -2.33 4.42 -8.48
C GLU A 206 -1.14 3.76 -7.77
N TYR A 207 -1.37 3.20 -6.58
CA TYR A 207 -0.32 2.50 -5.82
C TYR A 207 0.22 1.30 -6.59
N ALA A 208 -0.65 0.43 -7.09
CA ALA A 208 -0.27 -0.77 -7.83
C ALA A 208 0.56 -0.43 -9.08
N ARG A 209 0.12 0.58 -9.85
CA ARG A 209 0.85 1.04 -11.04
C ARG A 209 2.21 1.63 -10.67
N ARG A 210 2.25 2.51 -9.68
CA ARG A 210 3.50 3.11 -9.18
C ARG A 210 4.46 2.05 -8.65
N TYR A 211 3.97 1.04 -7.96
CA TYR A 211 4.78 -0.08 -7.48
C TYR A 211 5.45 -0.83 -8.63
N TRP A 212 4.70 -1.24 -9.66
CA TRP A 212 5.28 -1.92 -10.82
C TRP A 212 6.27 -1.04 -11.61
N MET A 213 6.02 0.26 -11.70
CA MET A 213 6.93 1.19 -12.37
C MET A 213 8.26 1.37 -11.61
N LEU A 214 8.29 1.20 -10.29
CA LEU A 214 9.49 1.41 -9.47
C LEU A 214 10.20 0.10 -9.09
N ARG A 215 9.43 -0.97 -8.89
CA ARG A 215 9.83 -2.23 -8.25
C ARG A 215 9.26 -3.47 -8.93
N GLY A 216 8.64 -3.31 -10.09
CA GLY A 216 8.13 -4.42 -10.85
C GLY A 216 9.21 -5.44 -11.19
N THR A 217 8.89 -6.72 -11.01
CA THR A 217 9.73 -7.85 -11.34
C THR A 217 9.07 -8.66 -12.46
N PRO A 218 9.85 -9.23 -13.41
CA PRO A 218 11.32 -9.22 -13.48
C PRO A 218 11.95 -7.90 -13.96
N THR A 219 11.18 -7.03 -14.62
CA THR A 219 11.63 -5.71 -15.08
C THR A 219 10.52 -4.68 -14.83
N PRO A 220 10.82 -3.47 -14.34
CA PRO A 220 9.81 -2.45 -14.11
C PRO A 220 8.87 -2.24 -15.31
N SER A 221 7.58 -2.15 -15.03
CA SER A 221 6.53 -2.15 -16.05
C SER A 221 5.35 -1.27 -15.67
N VAL A 222 4.47 -1.04 -16.64
CA VAL A 222 3.23 -0.29 -16.46
C VAL A 222 2.09 -0.98 -17.19
N PHE A 223 0.95 -1.14 -16.51
CA PHE A 223 -0.28 -1.58 -17.15
C PHE A 223 -1.10 -0.37 -17.64
N GLY A 224 -1.94 -0.62 -18.65
CA GLY A 224 -2.76 0.41 -19.31
C GLY A 224 -3.71 1.16 -18.37
N SER A 225 -4.36 2.18 -18.93
CA SER A 225 -5.40 2.91 -18.20
C SER A 225 -6.61 2.01 -17.97
N VAL A 226 -7.20 2.12 -16.78
CA VAL A 226 -8.40 1.40 -16.36
C VAL A 226 -9.32 2.37 -15.65
N GLU A 227 -10.64 2.14 -15.73
CA GLU A 227 -11.63 2.94 -15.00
C GLU A 227 -11.74 2.47 -13.56
N GLY A 228 -11.86 1.16 -13.35
CA GLY A 228 -11.81 0.51 -12.04
C GLY A 228 -10.67 -0.49 -11.91
N ALA A 229 -10.33 -0.84 -10.67
CA ALA A 229 -9.32 -1.86 -10.40
C ALA A 229 -9.68 -3.24 -10.97
N ALA A 230 -10.98 -3.60 -10.98
CA ALA A 230 -11.44 -4.85 -11.58
C ALA A 230 -11.14 -4.96 -13.09
N ASP A 231 -11.06 -3.84 -13.82
CA ASP A 231 -10.76 -3.86 -15.25
C ASP A 231 -9.34 -4.32 -15.57
N ILE A 232 -8.44 -4.35 -14.57
CA ILE A 232 -7.13 -4.98 -14.73
C ILE A 232 -7.32 -6.47 -15.08
N TRP A 233 -8.30 -7.12 -14.43
CA TRP A 233 -8.61 -8.52 -14.71
C TRP A 233 -9.31 -8.71 -16.05
N ASP A 234 -10.23 -7.83 -16.42
CA ASP A 234 -11.08 -8.07 -17.60
C ASP A 234 -10.43 -7.56 -18.89
N ASN A 235 -9.77 -6.40 -18.85
CA ASN A 235 -9.40 -5.65 -20.05
C ASN A 235 -7.89 -5.64 -20.32
N ILE A 236 -7.05 -5.77 -19.29
CA ILE A 236 -5.59 -5.72 -19.49
C ILE A 236 -5.07 -7.10 -19.86
N THR A 237 -4.48 -7.23 -21.05
CA THR A 237 -3.91 -8.50 -21.55
C THR A 237 -2.38 -8.49 -21.60
N HIS A 238 -1.77 -7.30 -21.56
CA HIS A 238 -0.34 -7.10 -21.65
C HIS A 238 0.07 -5.90 -20.78
N VAL A 239 1.34 -5.85 -20.40
CA VAL A 239 1.97 -4.69 -19.78
C VAL A 239 3.11 -4.19 -20.66
N THR A 240 3.43 -2.91 -20.55
CA THR A 240 4.57 -2.31 -21.24
C THR A 240 5.73 -2.22 -20.26
N LEU A 241 6.88 -2.80 -20.61
CA LEU A 241 8.10 -2.61 -19.85
C LEU A 241 8.54 -1.14 -19.98
N LEU A 242 9.25 -0.63 -18.98
CA LEU A 242 9.69 0.77 -19.01
C LEU A 242 10.78 1.07 -20.05
N ASP A 243 11.18 0.08 -20.87
CA ASP A 243 11.91 0.29 -22.12
C ASP A 243 11.06 0.94 -23.24
N ASN A 244 9.74 1.05 -23.00
CA ASN A 244 8.75 1.68 -23.84
C ASN A 244 8.55 1.05 -25.23
N THR A 245 9.18 -0.10 -25.48
CA THR A 245 9.08 -0.85 -26.74
C THR A 245 8.58 -2.27 -26.52
N THR A 246 8.86 -2.85 -25.35
CA THR A 246 8.58 -4.24 -25.08
C THR A 246 7.26 -4.37 -24.34
N THR A 247 6.31 -5.09 -24.95
CA THR A 247 5.10 -5.53 -24.27
C THR A 247 5.19 -7.00 -23.92
N VAL A 248 4.83 -7.36 -22.70
CA VAL A 248 4.79 -8.76 -22.24
C VAL A 248 3.37 -9.13 -21.79
N PRO A 249 2.94 -10.39 -21.96
CA PRO A 249 1.60 -10.82 -21.58
C PRO A 249 1.38 -10.69 -20.08
N LEU A 250 0.17 -10.31 -19.70
CA LEU A 250 -0.30 -10.32 -18.33
C LEU A 250 -1.00 -11.66 -18.05
N LEU A 251 -0.31 -12.54 -17.33
CA LEU A 251 -0.83 -13.82 -16.87
C LEU A 251 -1.80 -13.59 -15.71
N LYS A 252 -2.92 -14.31 -15.71
CA LYS A 252 -3.99 -14.21 -14.70
C LYS A 252 -4.26 -15.58 -14.12
N PHE A 253 -4.23 -15.68 -12.80
CA PHE A 253 -4.39 -16.93 -12.06
C PHE A 253 -5.63 -16.81 -11.18
N GLN A 254 -6.70 -17.50 -11.58
CA GLN A 254 -7.96 -17.44 -10.86
C GLN A 254 -7.79 -18.01 -9.44
N ASN A 255 -8.36 -17.34 -8.45
CA ASN A 255 -8.29 -17.77 -7.06
C ASN A 255 -8.91 -19.17 -6.90
N GLY A 256 -8.18 -20.10 -6.27
CA GLY A 256 -8.63 -21.48 -6.12
C GLY A 256 -8.60 -22.29 -7.42
N ALA A 257 -7.99 -21.83 -8.50
CA ALA A 257 -7.77 -22.68 -9.68
C ALA A 257 -6.77 -23.81 -9.36
N ARG A 258 -7.05 -25.00 -9.86
CA ARG A 258 -6.10 -26.12 -9.80
C ARG A 258 -4.88 -25.79 -10.66
N LEU A 259 -3.69 -26.18 -10.21
CA LEU A 259 -2.44 -26.05 -10.97
C LEU A 259 -2.54 -26.68 -12.36
N SER A 260 -3.21 -27.83 -12.47
CA SER A 260 -3.44 -28.53 -13.75
C SER A 260 -4.38 -27.78 -14.71
N HIS A 261 -5.07 -26.73 -14.25
CA HIS A 261 -6.00 -25.91 -15.03
C HIS A 261 -5.57 -24.43 -15.03
N GLY A 262 -4.25 -24.18 -14.99
CA GLY A 262 -3.71 -22.83 -15.09
C GLY A 262 -3.65 -22.06 -13.77
N GLY A 263 -3.83 -22.71 -12.62
CA GLY A 263 -3.48 -22.12 -11.32
C GLY A 263 -1.97 -21.94 -11.14
N SER A 264 -1.56 -21.09 -10.21
CA SER A 264 -0.16 -20.90 -9.82
C SER A 264 -0.08 -20.62 -8.31
N ALA A 265 1.11 -20.64 -7.72
CA ALA A 265 1.31 -19.99 -6.43
C ALA A 265 1.33 -18.46 -6.61
N PRO A 266 0.76 -17.68 -5.65
CA PRO A 266 1.01 -16.25 -5.57
C PRO A 266 2.48 -16.00 -5.24
N ARG A 267 3.04 -14.89 -5.73
CA ARG A 267 4.43 -14.47 -5.48
C ARG A 267 4.50 -12.98 -5.21
N VAL A 268 5.59 -12.56 -4.57
CA VAL A 268 5.91 -11.14 -4.38
C VAL A 268 5.94 -10.44 -5.74
N GLY A 269 5.24 -9.31 -5.83
CA GLY A 269 5.07 -8.52 -7.05
C GLY A 269 3.76 -8.78 -7.81
N ASP A 270 3.03 -9.86 -7.50
CA ASP A 270 1.73 -10.11 -8.14
C ASP A 270 0.70 -9.03 -7.75
N LEU A 271 -0.20 -8.69 -8.66
CA LEU A 271 -1.37 -7.87 -8.35
C LEU A 271 -2.52 -8.77 -7.90
N LEU A 272 -2.96 -8.63 -6.65
CA LEU A 272 -4.16 -9.26 -6.12
C LEU A 272 -5.38 -8.43 -6.50
N ILE A 273 -6.35 -9.01 -7.21
CA ILE A 273 -7.48 -8.28 -7.79
C ILE A 273 -8.80 -8.75 -7.19
N TYR A 274 -9.62 -7.78 -6.80
CA TYR A 274 -10.99 -7.96 -6.32
C TYR A 274 -11.97 -7.56 -7.42
N PRO A 275 -13.05 -8.34 -7.62
CA PRO A 275 -14.07 -8.00 -8.59
C PRO A 275 -14.91 -6.83 -8.10
N ARG A 276 -15.68 -6.23 -9.02
CA ARG A 276 -16.73 -5.29 -8.65
C ARG A 276 -17.81 -5.98 -7.83
N ASP A 277 -18.44 -5.24 -6.93
CA ASP A 277 -19.60 -5.71 -6.19
C ASP A 277 -20.84 -4.88 -6.50
N THR A 278 -22.01 -5.51 -6.38
CA THR A 278 -23.31 -4.86 -6.59
C THR A 278 -23.86 -4.23 -5.32
N LYS A 279 -23.24 -4.52 -4.17
CA LYS A 279 -23.64 -4.00 -2.87
C LYS A 279 -22.99 -2.64 -2.56
N GLY A 280 -22.02 -2.21 -3.37
CA GLY A 280 -21.39 -0.90 -3.28
C GLY A 280 -20.19 -0.84 -2.35
N LEU A 281 -19.69 -1.97 -1.83
CA LEU A 281 -18.45 -1.99 -1.04
C LEU A 281 -17.22 -1.83 -1.95
N PHE A 282 -17.28 -2.39 -3.16
CA PHE A 282 -16.24 -2.29 -4.19
C PHE A 282 -16.86 -2.02 -5.57
N PRO A 283 -17.46 -0.84 -5.81
CA PRO A 283 -18.10 -0.53 -7.09
C PRO A 283 -17.10 -0.54 -8.26
N TYR A 284 -15.82 -0.31 -7.99
CA TYR A 284 -14.73 -0.31 -8.98
C TYR A 284 -13.81 -1.55 -8.86
N GLY A 285 -14.14 -2.49 -7.97
CA GLY A 285 -13.20 -3.52 -7.52
C GLY A 285 -12.07 -2.93 -6.67
N HIS A 286 -11.04 -3.73 -6.42
CA HIS A 286 -9.85 -3.31 -5.69
C HIS A 286 -8.60 -4.01 -6.19
N VAL A 287 -7.44 -3.41 -5.97
CA VAL A 287 -6.14 -4.01 -6.31
C VAL A 287 -5.12 -3.76 -5.22
N ALA A 288 -4.38 -4.81 -4.89
CA ALA A 288 -3.26 -4.79 -3.95
C ALA A 288 -2.02 -5.42 -4.58
N VAL A 289 -0.84 -5.11 -4.05
CA VAL A 289 0.41 -5.75 -4.44
C VAL A 289 0.75 -6.81 -3.42
N VAL A 290 1.04 -8.04 -3.85
CA VAL A 290 1.58 -9.08 -2.98
C VAL A 290 3.02 -8.73 -2.61
N VAL A 291 3.31 -8.59 -1.31
CA VAL A 291 4.61 -8.15 -0.79
C VAL A 291 5.31 -9.19 0.07
N GLY A 292 4.61 -10.26 0.45
CA GLY A 292 5.17 -11.42 1.14
C GLY A 292 4.27 -12.62 0.98
N VAL A 293 4.86 -13.81 0.93
CA VAL A 293 4.13 -15.08 0.94
C VAL A 293 4.84 -16.03 1.90
N GLU A 294 4.13 -16.45 2.93
CA GLU A 294 4.64 -17.34 3.97
C GLU A 294 3.80 -18.60 4.04
N MET A 295 4.45 -19.74 4.27
CA MET A 295 3.77 -21.01 4.51
C MET A 295 4.12 -21.46 5.92
N ASN A 296 3.13 -21.88 6.70
CA ASN A 296 3.42 -22.50 7.98
C ASN A 296 4.12 -23.85 7.71
N SER A 297 5.30 -24.00 8.31
CA SER A 297 6.11 -25.21 8.27
C SER A 297 5.61 -26.26 9.25
N THR A 298 4.75 -25.88 10.20
CA THR A 298 4.13 -26.79 11.15
C THR A 298 3.00 -27.54 10.46
N VAL A 299 3.34 -28.71 9.93
CA VAL A 299 2.48 -29.87 10.11
C VAL A 299 2.30 -29.98 11.62
N GLU A 300 1.21 -29.44 12.15
CA GLU A 300 0.68 -30.00 13.40
C GLU A 300 0.39 -31.45 13.02
N ALA A 301 1.36 -32.32 13.35
CA ALA A 301 1.12 -33.73 13.50
C ALA A 301 0.10 -33.82 14.63
N THR A 302 -1.17 -33.60 14.30
CA THR A 302 -2.25 -34.15 15.08
C THR A 302 -2.02 -35.65 14.98
N GLU A 303 -1.37 -36.19 16.01
CA GLU A 303 -1.51 -37.58 16.41
C GLU A 303 -3.00 -37.82 16.62
N ALA A 304 -3.69 -38.10 15.53
CA ALA A 304 -5.06 -38.51 15.51
C ALA A 304 -5.13 -39.66 14.52
N TYR A 305 -5.07 -40.86 15.11
CA TYR A 305 -5.61 -42.10 14.58
C TYR A 305 -4.68 -42.98 13.74
N MET A 306 -3.84 -43.74 14.47
CA MET A 306 -3.58 -45.13 14.08
C MET A 306 -4.91 -45.90 14.11
N ASP A 307 -5.60 -45.97 12.97
CA ASP A 307 -6.51 -47.08 12.71
C ASP A 307 -6.56 -47.41 11.21
N THR A 308 -6.02 -48.59 10.95
CA THR A 308 -6.33 -49.58 9.92
C THR A 308 -6.86 -49.17 8.54
N MET A 309 -6.05 -49.55 7.55
CA MET A 309 -6.38 -50.17 6.25
C MET A 309 -7.31 -49.43 5.26
N ALA A 310 -6.71 -49.16 4.08
CA ALA A 310 -7.35 -49.07 2.77
C ALA A 310 -8.24 -47.84 2.46
N SER A 311 -7.93 -46.67 3.00
CA SER A 311 -8.42 -45.41 2.41
C SER A 311 -7.35 -44.85 1.47
N ALA A 312 -7.72 -44.57 0.22
CA ALA A 312 -6.84 -43.86 -0.73
C ALA A 312 -6.32 -42.58 -0.07
N PRO A 313 -5.04 -42.23 -0.24
CA PRO A 313 -4.46 -41.12 0.50
C PRO A 313 -5.16 -39.82 0.08
N GLN A 314 -5.78 -39.16 1.06
CA GLN A 314 -6.63 -37.99 0.85
C GLN A 314 -5.79 -36.73 0.69
N PRO A 315 -6.20 -35.77 -0.18
CA PRO A 315 -5.62 -34.45 -0.19
C PRO A 315 -5.75 -33.80 1.19
N HIS A 316 -4.68 -33.14 1.67
CA HIS A 316 -4.70 -32.36 2.90
C HIS A 316 -4.49 -30.88 2.61
N GLN A 317 -4.77 -30.02 3.60
CA GLN A 317 -4.61 -28.58 3.47
C GLN A 317 -3.43 -28.09 4.29
N ARG A 318 -2.62 -27.21 3.71
CA ARG A 318 -1.62 -26.43 4.42
C ARG A 318 -2.08 -24.97 4.48
N ARG A 319 -1.76 -24.30 5.58
CA ARG A 319 -2.07 -22.88 5.78
C ARG A 319 -0.81 -22.02 5.72
N GLY A 320 -0.99 -20.80 5.27
CA GLY A 320 0.04 -19.78 5.16
C GLY A 320 -0.58 -18.38 5.22
N LEU A 321 0.22 -17.38 4.90
CA LEU A 321 -0.18 -15.98 4.83
C LEU A 321 0.33 -15.34 3.55
N VAL A 322 -0.50 -14.48 2.96
CA VAL A 322 -0.10 -13.53 1.92
C VAL A 322 -0.15 -12.14 2.53
N TYR A 323 0.96 -11.42 2.48
CA TYR A 323 1.05 -10.03 2.89
C TYR A 323 0.83 -9.15 1.66
N VAL A 324 0.01 -8.11 1.79
CA VAL A 324 -0.29 -7.19 0.71
C VAL A 324 0.04 -5.76 1.08
N ALA A 325 0.36 -4.95 0.08
CA ALA A 325 0.52 -3.51 0.18
C ALA A 325 -0.44 -2.82 -0.78
N GLU A 326 -1.21 -1.85 -0.28
CA GLU A 326 -2.27 -1.19 -1.04
C GLU A 326 -2.60 0.20 -0.49
N GLN A 327 -3.30 1.00 -1.29
CA GLN A 327 -3.94 2.24 -0.88
C GLN A 327 -5.45 2.10 -1.06
N ASN A 328 -6.24 2.97 -0.42
CA ASN A 328 -7.70 2.95 -0.51
C ASN A 328 -8.34 1.61 -0.09
N TRP A 329 -7.73 0.94 0.89
CA TRP A 329 -8.39 -0.12 1.66
C TRP A 329 -8.82 0.42 3.01
N ASP A 330 -7.85 1.02 3.71
CA ASP A 330 -8.02 1.77 4.94
C ASP A 330 -7.08 2.99 4.88
N SER A 331 -7.34 3.99 5.72
CA SER A 331 -6.54 5.19 5.88
C SER A 331 -5.73 5.22 7.18
N VAL A 332 -5.66 4.11 7.92
CA VAL A 332 -4.78 3.99 9.09
C VAL A 332 -3.34 3.67 8.71
N ARG A 333 -2.41 4.04 9.58
CA ARG A 333 -1.00 3.63 9.45
C ARG A 333 -0.89 2.10 9.42
N TRP A 334 -0.07 1.59 8.53
CA TRP A 334 0.20 0.16 8.40
C TRP A 334 0.74 -0.44 9.70
N PRO A 335 0.64 -1.76 9.92
CA PRO A 335 1.10 -2.38 11.15
C PRO A 335 2.58 -2.11 11.49
N ALA A 336 2.83 -1.81 12.76
CA ALA A 336 4.15 -1.72 13.36
C ALA A 336 4.85 -3.10 13.40
N PRO A 337 6.19 -3.15 13.55
CA PRO A 337 7.10 -2.01 13.68
C PRO A 337 7.60 -1.46 12.34
N TYR A 338 7.45 -2.23 11.25
CA TYR A 338 8.11 -1.92 9.98
C TYR A 338 7.24 -1.15 9.00
N HIS A 339 5.91 -1.14 9.20
CA HIS A 339 4.98 -0.44 8.31
C HIS A 339 5.19 -0.81 6.83
N ASN A 340 5.41 -2.10 6.55
CA ASN A 340 5.87 -2.61 5.25
C ASN A 340 4.86 -3.47 4.48
N TYR A 341 3.66 -3.67 5.03
CA TYR A 341 2.48 -4.24 4.39
C TYR A 341 1.23 -3.61 5.01
N SER A 342 0.10 -3.53 4.30
CA SER A 342 -1.16 -3.01 4.84
C SER A 342 -1.85 -4.05 5.72
N ARG A 343 -1.93 -5.29 5.25
CA ARG A 343 -2.58 -6.43 5.93
C ARG A 343 -2.06 -7.77 5.44
N SER A 344 -2.45 -8.83 6.14
CA SER A 344 -2.17 -10.23 5.80
C SER A 344 -3.46 -11.00 5.56
N LEU A 345 -3.44 -11.93 4.60
CA LEU A 345 -4.57 -12.75 4.18
C LEU A 345 -4.24 -14.23 4.34
N PRO A 346 -5.15 -15.07 4.84
CA PRO A 346 -4.93 -16.51 4.89
C PRO A 346 -4.71 -17.11 3.49
N LEU A 347 -3.65 -17.91 3.37
CA LEU A 347 -3.38 -18.75 2.20
C LEU A 347 -3.71 -20.19 2.54
N VAL A 348 -4.58 -20.81 1.75
CA VAL A 348 -4.88 -22.24 1.84
C VAL A 348 -4.29 -22.93 0.62
N VAL A 349 -3.49 -23.97 0.87
CA VAL A 349 -2.88 -24.80 -0.17
C VAL A 349 -3.41 -26.21 -0.04
N VAL A 350 -4.18 -26.66 -1.03
CA VAL A 350 -4.54 -28.09 -1.13
C VAL A 350 -3.33 -28.82 -1.68
N VAL A 351 -2.88 -29.87 -1.00
CA VAL A 351 -1.75 -30.69 -1.39
C VAL A 351 -2.19 -32.14 -1.62
N SER A 352 -1.52 -32.82 -2.54
CA SER A 352 -1.72 -34.24 -2.81
C SER A 352 -1.26 -35.09 -1.62
N ALA A 353 -1.58 -36.38 -1.69
CA ALA A 353 -1.06 -37.40 -0.79
C ALA A 353 0.48 -37.36 -0.65
N GLU A 354 1.17 -37.11 -1.76
CA GLU A 354 2.62 -37.03 -1.88
C GLU A 354 3.18 -35.67 -1.44
N GLY A 355 2.32 -34.74 -1.00
CA GLY A 355 2.70 -33.41 -0.52
C GLY A 355 2.92 -32.39 -1.63
N HIS A 356 2.57 -32.69 -2.88
CA HIS A 356 2.65 -31.73 -3.98
C HIS A 356 1.48 -30.75 -3.94
N PRO A 357 1.70 -29.44 -4.13
CA PRO A 357 0.58 -28.49 -4.22
C PRO A 357 -0.31 -28.83 -5.41
N LEU A 358 -1.62 -28.69 -5.22
CA LEU A 358 -2.67 -28.92 -6.22
C LEU A 358 -3.46 -27.64 -6.52
N GLN A 359 -3.62 -26.77 -5.53
CA GLN A 359 -4.45 -25.57 -5.62
C GLN A 359 -4.02 -24.56 -4.55
N TYR A 360 -4.07 -23.27 -4.89
CA TYR A 360 -3.83 -22.15 -3.98
C TYR A 360 -5.08 -21.28 -3.90
N THR A 361 -5.50 -20.96 -2.68
CA THR A 361 -6.65 -20.09 -2.42
C THR A 361 -6.24 -19.02 -1.40
N ILE A 362 -6.39 -17.75 -1.75
CA ILE A 362 -6.28 -16.64 -0.81
C ILE A 362 -7.69 -16.34 -0.30
N GLU A 363 -7.86 -16.33 1.02
CA GLU A 363 -9.13 -16.06 1.68
C GLU A 363 -9.17 -14.61 2.17
N ASP A 364 -10.32 -13.98 2.04
CA ASP A 364 -10.60 -12.66 2.62
C ASP A 364 -12.04 -12.66 3.10
N SER A 365 -12.23 -12.39 4.40
CA SER A 365 -13.55 -12.38 5.02
C SER A 365 -14.39 -11.17 4.60
N PHE A 366 -13.75 -10.11 4.10
CA PHE A 366 -14.43 -8.88 3.73
C PHE A 366 -15.05 -8.98 2.33
N HIS A 367 -14.30 -9.52 1.36
CA HIS A 367 -14.78 -9.62 -0.01
C HIS A 367 -14.10 -10.75 -0.78
N GLY A 368 -14.81 -11.33 -1.76
CA GLY A 368 -14.25 -12.33 -2.65
C GLY A 368 -13.08 -11.78 -3.48
N ILE A 369 -12.03 -12.59 -3.64
CA ILE A 369 -10.87 -12.31 -4.48
C ILE A 369 -11.05 -13.01 -5.82
N GLN A 370 -10.83 -12.28 -6.92
CA GLN A 370 -10.93 -12.81 -8.28
C GLN A 370 -9.72 -13.69 -8.62
N GLY A 371 -8.52 -13.23 -8.24
CA GLY A 371 -7.27 -13.94 -8.47
C GLY A 371 -6.08 -12.99 -8.33
N TRP A 372 -4.93 -13.41 -8.86
CA TRP A 372 -3.76 -12.55 -8.98
C TRP A 372 -3.22 -12.54 -10.40
N ALA A 373 -2.58 -11.44 -10.77
CA ALA A 373 -2.00 -11.22 -12.08
C ALA A 373 -0.49 -10.96 -11.99
N ARG A 374 0.26 -11.50 -12.94
CA ARG A 374 1.72 -11.38 -13.06
C ARG A 374 2.09 -11.18 -14.51
N TYR A 375 3.12 -10.38 -14.77
CA TYR A 375 3.83 -10.44 -16.04
C TYR A 375 5.17 -11.14 -15.82
N ASP A 376 5.54 -11.99 -16.77
CA ASP A 376 6.84 -12.66 -16.80
C ASP A 376 7.46 -12.41 -18.18
N HIS A 377 8.78 -12.59 -18.28
CA HIS A 377 9.39 -12.70 -19.61
C HIS A 377 8.80 -13.93 -20.29
N VAL A 378 8.35 -13.76 -21.54
CA VAL A 378 7.97 -14.91 -22.38
C VAL A 378 9.19 -15.82 -22.46
N SER A 379 9.04 -17.05 -22.01
CA SER A 379 10.10 -18.06 -22.03
C SER A 379 10.32 -18.63 -23.42
#